data_AF-A0A3Q8VW49-F1
#
_entry.id   AF-A0A3Q8VW49-F1
#
_cell.length_a   1.000
_cell.length_b   1.000
_cell.length_c   1.000
_cell.angle_alpha   90.00
_cell.angle_beta   90.00
_cell.angle_gamma   90.00
#
_symmetry.space_group_name_H-M   'P 1'
#
loop_
_entity.id
_entity.type
_entity.pdbx_description
1 polymer ?
#
loop_
_entity_poly.entity_id
_entity_poly.type
_entity_poly.pdbx_seq_one_letter_code
_entity_poly.pdbx_strand_id
1 'polypeptide(L)'
;MGSTTPGWLALPEDEFEERYRPPRGFTSGYLHRVLVRALGPAVNAAPSDEALKRKPLVLDLTSPLPPRLRFYLYAATQHQSERQPGTFKIQLSVGVTRDGKPAPPRAKRRWFDRTDNIRPIAIGYHPDWNLFILWDADLHDLNGGFGSSKNVQTPPEIVWSALAKDISHGSRRLHGGLTETIVAARPHRLVEALSLRIDLSNESMCEGLF
;
A
#
# COMPACT_ATOMS: atom_id res chain seq x y z
N MET A 1 -27.79 14.86 -2.26
CA MET A 1 -26.87 15.73 -1.49
C MET A 1 -25.59 15.82 -2.29
N GLY A 2 -25.21 17.01 -2.76
CA GLY A 2 -23.99 17.18 -3.55
C GLY A 2 -22.78 16.79 -2.71
N SER A 3 -22.03 15.78 -3.15
CA SER A 3 -20.71 15.50 -2.60
C SER A 3 -19.81 16.66 -3.03
N THR A 4 -19.59 17.62 -2.14
CA THR A 4 -18.60 18.66 -2.38
C THR A 4 -17.24 17.98 -2.39
N THR A 5 -16.59 17.94 -3.55
CA THR A 5 -15.23 17.44 -3.69
C THR A 5 -14.34 18.15 -2.65
N PRO A 6 -13.64 17.41 -1.77
CA PRO A 6 -12.77 18.04 -0.78
C PRO A 6 -11.72 18.93 -1.45
N GLY A 7 -11.55 20.16 -0.96
CA GLY A 7 -10.67 21.15 -1.59
C GLY A 7 -9.21 20.68 -1.76
N TRP A 8 -8.73 19.78 -0.89
CA TRP A 8 -7.37 19.23 -0.95
C TRP A 8 -7.11 18.33 -2.17
N LEU A 9 -8.14 17.83 -2.86
CA LEU A 9 -7.95 17.02 -4.07
C LEU A 9 -7.48 17.85 -5.25
N ALA A 10 -7.92 19.11 -5.33
CA ALA A 10 -7.65 20.02 -6.43
C ALA A 10 -6.47 20.96 -6.17
N LEU A 11 -5.83 20.88 -4.99
CA LEU A 11 -4.68 21.72 -4.68
C LEU A 11 -3.49 21.40 -5.60
N PRO A 12 -2.74 22.43 -6.02
CA PRO A 12 -1.38 22.26 -6.53
C PRO A 12 -0.52 21.41 -5.59
N GLU A 13 0.48 20.71 -6.13
CA GLU A 13 1.28 19.76 -5.36
C GLU A 13 2.08 20.42 -4.23
N ASP A 14 2.66 21.58 -4.51
CA ASP A 14 3.38 22.41 -3.56
C ASP A 14 2.50 22.89 -2.41
N GLU A 15 1.30 23.42 -2.72
CA GLU A 15 0.34 23.84 -1.69
C GLU A 15 -0.18 22.66 -0.86
N PHE A 16 -0.41 21.51 -1.50
CA PHE A 16 -0.83 20.31 -0.80
C PHE A 16 0.24 19.84 0.17
N GLU A 17 1.49 19.78 -0.28
CA GLU A 17 2.62 19.37 0.55
C GLU A 17 2.82 20.35 1.71
N GLU A 18 2.79 21.67 1.48
CA GLU A 18 2.91 22.67 2.54
C GLU A 18 1.83 22.51 3.62
N ARG A 19 0.59 22.24 3.21
CA ARG A 19 -0.56 22.20 4.12
C ARG A 19 -0.74 20.86 4.84
N TYR A 20 -0.48 19.74 4.16
CA TYR A 20 -0.86 18.42 4.64
C TYR A 20 0.31 17.51 4.99
N ARG A 21 1.53 17.81 4.53
CA ARG A 21 2.71 17.02 4.88
C ARG A 21 3.08 17.30 6.34
N PRO A 22 3.08 16.30 7.23
CA PRO A 22 3.47 16.51 8.62
C PRO A 22 4.97 16.79 8.72
N PRO A 23 5.42 17.65 9.66
CA PRO A 23 6.82 18.00 9.81
C PRO A 23 7.69 16.84 10.31
N ARG A 24 7.10 15.87 11.01
CA ARG A 24 7.76 14.65 11.49
C ARG A 24 6.76 13.50 11.50
N GLY A 25 7.20 12.34 11.00
CA GLY A 25 6.42 11.10 10.99
C GLY A 25 5.18 11.18 10.10
N PHE A 26 5.15 10.41 9.02
CA PHE A 26 4.00 10.43 8.12
C PHE A 26 2.77 9.80 8.78
N THR A 27 1.70 10.58 8.88
CA THR A 27 0.42 10.15 9.48
C THR A 27 -0.41 9.37 8.46
N SER A 28 -1.28 8.47 8.94
CA SER A 28 -2.24 7.77 8.05
C SER A 28 -3.07 8.77 7.23
N GLY A 29 -3.50 9.88 7.85
CA GLY A 29 -4.28 10.91 7.18
C GLY A 29 -3.56 11.57 6.01
N TYR A 30 -2.26 11.86 6.13
CA TYR A 30 -1.47 12.38 5.02
C TYR A 30 -1.29 11.32 3.92
N LEU A 31 -0.82 10.13 4.28
CA LEU A 31 -0.57 9.05 3.33
C LEU A 31 -1.82 8.68 2.53
N HIS A 32 -2.98 8.60 3.17
CA HIS A 32 -4.24 8.31 2.50
C HIS A 32 -4.71 9.45 1.60
N ARG A 33 -4.45 10.72 1.93
CA ARG A 33 -4.72 11.82 0.98
C ARG A 33 -3.86 11.71 -0.27
N VAL A 34 -2.58 11.39 -0.12
CA VAL A 34 -1.68 11.15 -1.25
C VAL A 34 -2.18 9.98 -2.10
N LEU A 35 -2.59 8.87 -1.47
CA LEU A 35 -3.20 7.72 -2.16
C LEU A 35 -4.43 8.13 -2.98
N VAL A 36 -5.37 8.85 -2.37
CA VAL A 36 -6.61 9.25 -3.05
C VAL A 36 -6.32 10.23 -4.19
N ARG A 37 -5.38 11.17 -4.03
CA ARG A 37 -4.94 12.05 -5.13
C ARG A 37 -4.30 11.27 -6.28
N ALA A 38 -3.46 10.28 -5.96
CA ALA A 38 -2.80 9.43 -6.96
C ALA A 38 -3.78 8.53 -7.73
N LEU A 39 -4.82 8.05 -7.07
CA LEU A 39 -5.90 7.30 -7.72
C LEU A 39 -6.83 8.21 -8.53
N GLY A 40 -7.00 9.46 -8.11
CA GLY A 40 -7.73 10.48 -8.84
C GLY A 40 -9.15 10.02 -9.24
N PRO A 41 -9.52 10.06 -10.53
CA PRO A 41 -10.84 9.65 -11.01
C PRO A 41 -11.20 8.18 -10.75
N ALA A 42 -10.24 7.34 -10.39
CA ALA A 42 -10.49 5.94 -10.05
C ALA A 42 -11.25 5.79 -8.71
N VAL A 43 -11.33 6.84 -7.89
CA VAL A 43 -12.07 6.83 -6.61
C VAL A 43 -13.50 7.31 -6.81
N ASN A 44 -14.49 6.46 -6.51
CA ASN A 44 -15.91 6.77 -6.70
C ASN A 44 -16.38 7.98 -5.86
N ALA A 45 -15.92 8.05 -4.62
CA ALA A 45 -16.27 9.11 -3.70
C ALA A 45 -15.11 9.38 -2.74
N ALA A 46 -14.83 10.67 -2.50
CA ALA A 46 -13.77 11.04 -1.58
C ALA A 46 -14.11 10.56 -0.16
N PRO A 47 -13.16 9.93 0.55
CA PRO A 47 -13.38 9.48 1.93
C PRO A 47 -13.49 10.68 2.88
N SER A 48 -14.21 10.49 3.98
CA SER A 48 -14.27 11.49 5.06
C SER A 48 -12.92 11.66 5.75
N ASP A 49 -12.71 12.82 6.40
CA ASP A 49 -11.49 13.07 7.17
C ASP A 49 -11.26 12.05 8.30
N GLU A 50 -12.33 11.53 8.89
CA GLU A 50 -12.24 10.46 9.89
C GLU A 50 -11.84 9.12 9.27
N ALA A 51 -12.31 8.79 8.07
CA ALA A 51 -11.89 7.59 7.36
C ALA A 51 -10.40 7.65 6.99
N LEU A 52 -9.92 8.81 6.54
CA LEU A 52 -8.51 9.03 6.18
C LEU A 52 -7.55 8.76 7.35
N LYS A 53 -7.98 8.95 8.61
CA LYS A 53 -7.14 8.70 9.79
C LYS A 53 -7.04 7.22 10.18
N ARG A 54 -7.95 6.38 9.68
CA ARG A 54 -8.05 4.95 10.05
C ARG A 54 -7.22 4.08 9.11
N LYS A 55 -6.65 3.01 9.64
CA LYS A 55 -5.97 1.97 8.87
C LYS A 55 -6.59 0.62 9.20
N PRO A 56 -6.95 -0.20 8.20
CA PRO A 56 -6.86 0.06 6.76
C PRO A 56 -7.90 1.10 6.28
N LEU A 57 -7.66 1.67 5.10
CA LEU A 57 -8.63 2.51 4.39
C LEU A 57 -9.34 1.66 3.33
N VAL A 58 -10.67 1.62 3.35
CA VAL A 58 -11.46 0.99 2.28
C VAL A 58 -11.92 2.08 1.33
N LEU A 59 -11.71 1.87 0.03
CA LEU A 59 -12.17 2.77 -1.03
C LEU A 59 -13.07 2.03 -2.01
N ASP A 60 -14.13 2.71 -2.42
CA ASP A 60 -14.93 2.35 -3.58
C ASP A 60 -14.26 2.92 -4.83
N LEU A 61 -14.07 2.07 -5.83
CA LEU A 61 -13.28 2.37 -7.03
C LEU A 61 -14.08 2.12 -8.31
N THR A 62 -13.62 2.73 -9.40
CA THR A 62 -14.12 2.51 -10.75
C THR A 62 -13.17 1.63 -11.57
N SER A 63 -13.67 1.15 -12.71
CA SER A 63 -12.88 0.48 -13.74
C SER A 63 -11.63 1.32 -14.11
N PRO A 64 -10.45 0.71 -14.30
CA PRO A 64 -10.19 -0.74 -14.44
C PRO A 64 -9.93 -1.48 -13.12
N LEU A 65 -10.04 -0.81 -11.97
CA LEU A 65 -9.78 -1.44 -10.68
C LEU A 65 -11.01 -2.24 -10.20
N PRO A 66 -10.82 -3.26 -9.35
CA PRO A 66 -11.93 -3.88 -8.63
C PRO A 66 -12.75 -2.84 -7.87
N PRO A 67 -14.07 -3.02 -7.76
CA PRO A 67 -14.98 -1.97 -7.27
C PRO A 67 -14.71 -1.56 -5.82
N ARG A 68 -14.01 -2.39 -5.04
CA ARG A 68 -13.67 -2.09 -3.66
C ARG A 68 -12.34 -2.74 -3.27
N LEU A 69 -11.44 -1.96 -2.69
CA LEU A 69 -10.14 -2.42 -2.17
C LEU A 69 -9.89 -1.91 -0.75
N ARG A 70 -9.12 -2.66 0.03
CA ARG A 70 -8.76 -2.34 1.42
C ARG A 70 -7.26 -2.07 1.52
N PHE A 71 -6.88 -0.81 1.66
CA PHE A 71 -5.50 -0.34 1.64
C PHE A 71 -4.87 -0.34 3.03
N TYR A 72 -3.77 -1.08 3.16
CA TYR A 72 -2.86 -1.05 4.29
C TYR A 72 -1.65 -0.21 3.93
N LEU A 73 -1.82 1.12 3.96
CA LEU A 73 -0.78 2.06 3.54
C LEU A 73 0.15 2.45 4.68
N TYR A 74 1.45 2.25 4.49
CA TYR A 74 2.50 2.59 5.44
C TYR A 74 3.46 3.62 4.85
N ALA A 75 4.17 4.33 5.75
CA ALA A 75 5.36 5.06 5.34
C ALA A 75 6.41 4.05 4.88
N ALA A 76 6.86 4.17 3.63
CA ALA A 76 8.07 3.50 3.19
C ALA A 76 9.25 4.29 3.76
N THR A 77 10.20 3.60 4.38
CA THR A 77 11.37 4.22 5.01
C THR A 77 12.64 3.54 4.51
N GLN A 78 13.70 4.31 4.38
CA GLN A 78 15.05 3.80 4.21
C GLN A 78 15.81 4.16 5.48
N HIS A 79 16.39 3.16 6.15
CA HIS A 79 17.20 3.44 7.33
C HIS A 79 18.55 4.03 6.89
N GLN A 80 19.07 5.04 7.61
CA GLN A 80 20.32 5.72 7.25
C GLN A 80 21.52 4.77 7.18
N SER A 81 21.47 3.64 7.90
CA SER A 81 22.52 2.61 7.89
C SER A 81 22.32 1.53 6.83
N GLU A 82 21.30 1.61 5.97
CA GLU A 82 21.15 0.64 4.89
C GLU A 82 22.35 0.80 3.93
N ARG A 83 23.09 -0.30 3.73
CA ARG A 83 24.32 -0.28 2.92
C ARG A 83 24.07 0.03 1.45
N GLN A 84 22.86 -0.24 0.97
CA GLN A 84 22.44 -0.02 -0.41
C GLN A 84 21.36 1.06 -0.45
N PRO A 85 21.63 2.21 -1.09
CA PRO A 85 20.62 3.20 -1.40
C PRO A 85 19.47 2.61 -2.24
N GLY A 86 18.23 3.01 -1.94
CA GLY A 86 17.03 2.49 -2.61
C GLY A 86 16.41 1.26 -1.96
N THR A 87 16.94 0.74 -0.84
CA THR A 87 16.27 -0.31 -0.07
C THR A 87 15.20 0.28 0.84
N PHE A 88 13.96 0.32 0.36
CA PHE A 88 12.82 0.77 1.16
C PHE A 88 12.18 -0.36 1.94
N LYS A 89 11.58 -0.03 3.09
CA LYS A 89 10.80 -0.97 3.89
C LYS A 89 9.56 -0.36 4.49
N ILE A 90 8.55 -1.22 4.68
CA ILE A 90 7.40 -0.95 5.54
C ILE A 90 7.41 -1.90 6.73
N GLN A 91 6.68 -1.51 7.78
CA GLN A 91 6.50 -2.31 8.99
C GLN A 91 5.01 -2.67 9.12
N LEU A 92 4.69 -3.91 8.76
CA LEU A 92 3.33 -4.43 8.91
C LEU A 92 3.02 -4.57 10.40
N SER A 93 1.96 -3.89 10.81
CA SER A 93 1.58 -3.78 12.23
C SER A 93 0.08 -3.80 12.48
N VAL A 94 -0.76 -3.66 11.45
CA VAL A 94 -2.22 -3.63 11.59
C VAL A 94 -2.80 -4.82 10.86
N GLY A 95 -3.74 -5.51 11.49
CA GLY A 95 -4.42 -6.66 10.92
C GLY A 95 -5.51 -7.16 11.86
N VAL A 96 -6.09 -8.30 11.50
CA VAL A 96 -7.11 -9.01 12.26
C VAL A 96 -6.53 -10.29 12.87
N THR A 97 -7.23 -10.85 13.85
CA THR A 97 -7.03 -12.22 14.30
C THR A 97 -7.49 -13.20 13.22
N ARG A 98 -7.17 -14.48 13.37
CA ARG A 98 -7.56 -15.52 12.39
C ARG A 98 -9.08 -15.64 12.20
N ASP A 99 -9.86 -15.30 13.24
CA ASP A 99 -11.32 -15.22 13.22
C ASP A 99 -11.88 -13.88 12.73
N GLY A 100 -11.04 -13.00 12.15
CA GLY A 100 -11.47 -11.76 11.49
C GLY A 100 -11.73 -10.58 12.43
N LYS A 101 -11.43 -10.69 13.73
CA LYS A 101 -11.61 -9.58 14.69
C LYS A 101 -10.40 -8.65 14.72
N PRO A 102 -10.54 -7.36 15.08
CA PRO A 102 -9.39 -6.47 15.25
C PRO A 102 -8.33 -7.08 16.16
N ALA A 103 -7.09 -7.22 15.66
CA ALA A 103 -6.03 -7.83 16.45
C ALA A 103 -5.61 -6.90 17.59
N PRO A 104 -5.58 -7.36 18.85
CA PRO A 104 -5.10 -6.52 19.95
C PRO A 104 -3.61 -6.19 19.78
N PRO A 105 -3.12 -5.11 20.41
CA PRO A 105 -1.71 -4.72 20.33
C PRO A 105 -0.71 -5.84 20.70
N ARG A 106 -1.11 -6.76 21.59
CA ARG A 106 -0.31 -7.91 22.05
C ARG A 106 -0.45 -9.17 21.20
N ALA A 107 -1.27 -9.16 20.14
CA ALA A 107 -1.43 -10.31 19.25
C ALA A 107 -0.08 -10.68 18.62
N LYS A 108 0.32 -11.95 18.77
CA LYS A 108 1.58 -12.47 18.21
C LYS A 108 1.53 -12.60 16.69
N ARG A 109 0.35 -12.90 16.14
CA ARG A 109 0.08 -13.08 14.72
C ARG A 109 -1.11 -12.22 14.31
N ARG A 110 -1.06 -11.73 13.07
CA ARG A 110 -2.07 -10.90 12.44
C ARG A 110 -2.24 -11.34 10.99
N TRP A 111 -3.44 -11.15 10.47
CA TRP A 111 -3.78 -11.38 9.07
C TRP A 111 -4.31 -10.10 8.45
N PHE A 112 -4.22 -9.98 7.14
CA PHE A 112 -4.96 -8.94 6.45
C PHE A 112 -6.46 -9.23 6.50
N ASP A 113 -7.25 -8.18 6.72
CA ASP A 113 -8.70 -8.28 6.80
C ASP A 113 -9.30 -8.50 5.41
N ARG A 114 -9.98 -9.64 5.25
CA ARG A 114 -10.72 -10.02 4.03
C ARG A 114 -12.23 -10.05 4.25
N THR A 115 -12.71 -9.48 5.35
CA THR A 115 -14.15 -9.33 5.62
C THR A 115 -14.81 -8.60 4.45
N ASP A 116 -16.02 -9.06 4.11
CA ASP A 116 -16.82 -8.63 2.95
C ASP A 116 -16.20 -8.96 1.59
N ASN A 117 -15.29 -9.94 1.53
CA ASN A 117 -14.58 -10.33 0.32
C ASN A 117 -13.80 -9.17 -0.35
N ILE A 118 -13.37 -8.20 0.46
CA ILE A 118 -12.61 -7.05 -0.02
C ILE A 118 -11.12 -7.41 0.00
N ARG A 119 -10.47 -7.31 -1.17
CA ARG A 119 -9.04 -7.62 -1.31
C ARG A 119 -8.17 -6.62 -0.54
N PRO A 120 -7.25 -7.09 0.31
CA PRO A 120 -6.27 -6.24 0.97
C PRO A 120 -5.13 -5.87 0.02
N ILE A 121 -4.68 -4.63 0.08
CA ILE A 121 -3.51 -4.12 -0.65
C ILE A 121 -2.47 -3.66 0.37
N ALA A 122 -1.34 -4.37 0.42
CA ALA A 122 -0.19 -3.97 1.22
C ALA A 122 0.66 -2.97 0.44
N ILE A 123 0.71 -1.71 0.91
CA ILE A 123 1.31 -0.63 0.15
C ILE A 123 2.14 0.29 1.04
N GLY A 124 3.21 0.84 0.47
CA GLY A 124 4.09 1.81 1.08
C GLY A 124 4.20 3.04 0.19
N TYR A 125 4.41 4.21 0.80
CA TYR A 125 4.68 5.43 0.07
C TYR A 125 5.88 6.17 0.67
N HIS A 126 6.78 6.65 -0.18
CA HIS A 126 7.90 7.52 0.20
C HIS A 126 7.72 8.91 -0.44
N PRO A 127 7.47 9.97 0.36
CA PRO A 127 7.15 11.30 -0.18
C PRO A 127 8.32 11.97 -0.91
N ASP A 128 9.54 11.91 -0.38
CA ASP A 128 10.69 12.57 -1.03
C ASP A 128 11.03 11.94 -2.38
N TRP A 129 10.71 10.65 -2.53
CA TRP A 129 10.96 9.90 -3.75
C TRP A 129 9.69 9.80 -4.57
N ASN A 130 8.59 10.39 -4.11
CA ASN A 130 7.25 10.34 -4.67
C ASN A 130 6.94 8.98 -5.32
N LEU A 131 7.00 7.92 -4.50
CA LEU A 131 7.02 6.53 -4.96
C LEU A 131 6.10 5.66 -4.10
N PHE A 132 5.21 4.92 -4.76
CA PHE A 132 4.44 3.84 -4.18
C PHE A 132 5.12 2.50 -4.40
N ILE A 133 5.01 1.61 -3.42
CA ILE A 133 5.55 0.25 -3.48
C ILE A 133 4.49 -0.72 -2.95
N LEU A 134 4.19 -1.76 -3.70
CA LEU A 134 3.12 -2.72 -3.46
C LEU A 134 3.72 -4.12 -3.25
N TRP A 135 3.32 -4.74 -2.14
CA TRP A 135 3.69 -6.10 -1.76
C TRP A 135 2.50 -7.04 -1.88
N ASP A 136 2.78 -8.34 -1.90
CA ASP A 136 1.74 -9.35 -1.96
C ASP A 136 1.21 -9.64 -0.55
N ALA A 137 -0.02 -9.19 -0.29
CA ALA A 137 -0.69 -9.38 1.00
C ALA A 137 -1.00 -10.86 1.27
N ASP A 138 -1.29 -11.65 0.23
CA ASP A 138 -1.70 -13.05 0.37
C ASP A 138 -0.49 -13.91 0.78
N LEU A 139 0.68 -13.68 0.18
CA LEU A 139 1.92 -14.37 0.57
C LEU A 139 2.33 -14.12 2.02
N HIS A 140 1.96 -12.98 2.59
CA HIS A 140 2.26 -12.66 3.99
C HIS A 140 1.32 -13.31 4.99
N ASP A 141 0.17 -13.81 4.53
CA ASP A 141 -0.80 -14.53 5.36
C ASP A 141 -0.64 -16.05 5.30
N LEU A 142 -0.10 -16.58 4.20
CA LEU A 142 0.11 -18.02 3.96
C LEU A 142 0.74 -18.77 5.14
N ASN A 143 1.82 -18.23 5.72
CA ASN A 143 2.57 -18.87 6.81
C ASN A 143 2.01 -18.56 8.21
N GLY A 144 0.68 -18.62 8.35
CA GLY A 144 -0.01 -18.38 9.63
C GLY A 144 -0.01 -16.91 10.04
N GLY A 145 -0.08 -15.99 9.08
CA GLY A 145 -0.11 -14.55 9.31
C GLY A 145 1.27 -13.94 9.59
N PHE A 146 1.32 -12.61 9.65
CA PHE A 146 2.52 -11.85 9.97
C PHE A 146 2.63 -11.52 11.47
N GLY A 147 3.86 -11.31 11.93
CA GLY A 147 4.13 -10.91 13.31
C GLY A 147 3.62 -9.50 13.62
N SER A 148 3.63 -9.11 14.90
CA SER A 148 3.13 -7.80 15.33
C SER A 148 3.87 -6.58 14.76
N SER A 149 5.04 -6.82 14.18
CA SER A 149 5.94 -5.81 13.61
C SER A 149 6.83 -6.50 12.58
N LYS A 150 6.26 -6.89 11.45
CA LYS A 150 7.02 -7.56 10.38
C LYS A 150 7.57 -6.52 9.41
N ASN A 151 8.89 -6.52 9.24
CA ASN A 151 9.54 -5.71 8.21
C ASN A 151 9.41 -6.38 6.85
N VAL A 152 9.11 -5.56 5.85
CA VAL A 152 8.91 -5.99 4.47
C VAL A 152 9.69 -5.01 3.61
N GLN A 153 10.75 -5.51 2.97
CA GLN A 153 11.72 -4.69 2.23
C GLN A 153 11.46 -4.72 0.71
N THR A 154 12.05 -3.79 -0.03
CA THR A 154 12.06 -3.82 -1.50
C THR A 154 13.49 -3.77 -1.99
N PRO A 155 13.86 -4.66 -2.92
CA PRO A 155 15.16 -4.60 -3.57
C PRO A 155 15.38 -3.26 -4.30
N PRO A 156 16.57 -2.64 -4.20
CA PRO A 156 16.88 -1.36 -4.84
C PRO A 156 16.62 -1.32 -6.35
N GLU A 157 16.86 -2.41 -7.06
CA GLU A 157 16.72 -2.49 -8.52
C GLU A 157 15.29 -2.18 -8.99
N ILE A 158 14.28 -2.56 -8.21
CA ILE A 158 12.87 -2.26 -8.50
C ILE A 158 12.65 -0.76 -8.33
N VAL A 159 13.16 -0.19 -7.25
CA VAL A 159 13.03 1.24 -6.92
C VAL A 159 13.69 2.10 -7.99
N TRP A 160 14.94 1.83 -8.34
CA TRP A 160 15.67 2.56 -9.37
C TRP A 160 15.00 2.45 -10.74
N SER A 161 14.51 1.25 -11.08
CA SER A 161 13.78 1.05 -12.34
C SER A 161 12.47 1.83 -12.38
N ALA A 162 11.74 1.90 -11.26
CA ALA A 162 10.48 2.66 -11.19
C ALA A 162 10.73 4.18 -11.23
N LEU A 163 11.83 4.65 -10.66
CA LEU A 163 12.23 6.06 -10.82
C LEU A 163 12.59 6.41 -12.27
N ALA A 164 13.18 5.47 -13.02
CA ALA A 164 13.59 5.69 -14.40
C ALA A 164 12.45 5.51 -15.41
N LYS A 165 11.47 4.63 -15.12
CA LYS A 165 10.42 4.19 -16.07
C LYS A 165 9.00 4.48 -15.59
N ASP A 166 8.86 5.22 -14.49
CA ASP A 166 7.63 5.49 -13.74
C ASP A 166 6.91 4.29 -13.11
N ILE A 167 7.17 3.06 -13.58
CA ILE A 167 6.65 1.81 -13.03
C ILE A 167 7.69 0.71 -13.23
N SER A 168 7.78 -0.20 -12.26
CA SER A 168 8.57 -1.41 -12.40
C SER A 168 8.03 -2.51 -11.49
N HIS A 169 8.45 -3.74 -11.75
CA HIS A 169 8.24 -4.85 -10.85
C HIS A 169 9.45 -5.78 -10.88
N GLY A 170 9.58 -6.59 -9.83
CA GLY A 170 10.64 -7.57 -9.71
C GLY A 170 10.36 -8.53 -8.58
N SER A 171 11.09 -9.64 -8.55
CA SER A 171 10.84 -10.71 -7.60
C SER A 171 11.89 -10.73 -6.51
N ARG A 172 11.49 -11.14 -5.31
CA ARG A 172 12.40 -11.45 -4.21
C ARG A 172 12.05 -12.79 -3.59
N ARG A 173 13.04 -13.45 -3.00
CA ARG A 173 12.81 -14.66 -2.20
C ARG A 173 12.41 -14.28 -0.78
N LEU A 174 11.32 -14.86 -0.32
CA LEU A 174 10.89 -14.85 1.07
C LEU A 174 11.49 -16.04 1.82
N HIS A 175 11.49 -15.93 3.14
CA HIS A 175 11.80 -17.06 4.00
C HIS A 175 10.79 -18.21 3.73
N GLY A 176 11.28 -19.44 3.61
CA GLY A 176 10.46 -20.60 3.23
C GLY A 176 10.42 -20.89 1.73
N GLY A 177 11.23 -20.21 0.92
CA GLY A 177 11.41 -20.53 -0.51
C GLY A 177 10.36 -19.91 -1.45
N LEU A 178 9.35 -19.23 -0.88
CA LEU A 178 8.35 -18.49 -1.66
C LEU A 178 9.01 -17.32 -2.39
N THR A 179 8.52 -17.03 -3.59
CA THR A 179 8.95 -15.87 -4.37
C THR A 179 7.82 -14.85 -4.38
N GLU A 180 8.11 -13.63 -3.94
CA GLU A 180 7.17 -12.52 -3.97
C GLU A 180 7.55 -11.55 -5.08
N THR A 181 6.59 -11.19 -5.91
CA THR A 181 6.75 -10.08 -6.85
C THR A 181 6.34 -8.77 -6.18
N ILE A 182 7.18 -7.76 -6.28
CA ILE A 182 6.94 -6.42 -5.76
C ILE A 182 6.76 -5.50 -6.95
N VAL A 183 5.79 -4.58 -6.86
CA VAL A 183 5.54 -3.55 -7.87
C VAL A 183 5.87 -2.19 -7.25
N ALA A 184 6.57 -1.31 -7.97
CA ALA A 184 6.81 0.06 -7.54
C ALA A 184 6.40 1.03 -8.67
N ALA A 185 5.81 2.17 -8.31
CA ALA A 185 5.30 3.12 -9.29
C ALA A 185 5.24 4.54 -8.74
N ARG A 186 5.38 5.51 -9.66
CA ARG A 186 5.07 6.92 -9.43
C ARG A 186 3.55 7.10 -9.31
N PRO A 187 3.06 8.16 -8.61
CA PRO A 187 1.63 8.36 -8.38
C PRO A 187 0.76 8.31 -9.63
N HIS A 188 1.22 8.92 -10.74
CA HIS A 188 0.47 8.98 -11.99
C HIS A 188 0.30 7.60 -12.67
N ARG A 189 1.05 6.59 -12.23
CA ARG A 189 0.96 5.19 -12.71
C ARG A 189 0.35 4.26 -11.67
N LEU A 190 -0.18 4.79 -10.55
CA LEU A 190 -0.66 3.95 -9.44
C LEU A 190 -1.82 3.03 -9.84
N VAL A 191 -2.76 3.51 -10.67
CA VAL A 191 -3.87 2.69 -11.16
C VAL A 191 -3.35 1.48 -11.92
N GLU A 192 -2.40 1.67 -12.83
CA GLU A 192 -1.76 0.57 -13.57
C GLU A 192 -0.98 -0.37 -12.65
N ALA A 193 -0.25 0.17 -11.68
CA ALA A 193 0.50 -0.63 -10.71
C ALA A 193 -0.41 -1.51 -9.83
N LEU A 194 -1.60 -1.01 -9.48
CA LEU A 194 -2.60 -1.78 -8.75
C LEU A 194 -3.18 -2.91 -9.60
N SER A 195 -3.57 -2.62 -10.85
CA SER A 195 -4.03 -3.65 -11.79
C SER A 195 -2.98 -4.74 -11.95
N LEU A 196 -1.73 -4.36 -12.26
CA LEU A 196 -0.61 -5.31 -12.38
C LEU A 196 -0.42 -6.16 -11.12
N ARG A 197 -0.44 -5.55 -9.93
CA ARG A 197 -0.30 -6.29 -8.67
C ARG A 197 -1.46 -7.28 -8.47
N ILE A 198 -2.68 -6.90 -8.82
CA ILE A 198 -3.85 -7.77 -8.71
C ILE A 198 -3.70 -8.96 -9.66
N ASP A 199 -3.31 -8.71 -10.91
CA ASP A 199 -3.12 -9.74 -11.93
C ASP A 199 -2.04 -10.74 -11.51
N LEU A 200 -0.87 -10.26 -11.09
CA LEU A 200 0.23 -11.11 -10.60
C LEU A 200 -0.18 -11.95 -9.38
N SER A 201 -1.06 -11.45 -8.50
CA SER A 201 -1.54 -12.22 -7.36
C SER A 201 -2.57 -13.27 -7.80
N ASN A 202 -3.38 -12.97 -8.82
CA ASN A 202 -4.31 -13.93 -9.41
C ASN A 202 -3.56 -15.07 -10.11
N GLU A 203 -2.53 -14.75 -10.88
CA GLU A 203 -1.66 -15.75 -11.54
C GLU A 203 -1.04 -16.69 -10.51
N SER A 204 -0.47 -16.13 -9.43
CA SER A 204 0.11 -16.93 -8.35
C SER A 204 -0.92 -17.88 -7.71
N MET A 205 -2.19 -17.47 -7.60
CA MET A 205 -3.27 -18.32 -7.08
C MET A 205 -3.64 -19.43 -8.06
N CYS A 206 -3.72 -19.13 -9.36
CA CYS A 206 -4.02 -20.11 -10.40
C CYS A 206 -2.91 -21.16 -10.56
N GLU A 207 -1.65 -20.78 -10.36
CA GLU A 207 -0.49 -21.69 -10.42
C GLU A 207 -0.36 -22.61 -9.20
N GLY A 208 -1.24 -22.48 -8.20
CA GLY A 208 -1.22 -23.33 -7.02
C GLY A 208 -0.04 -23.08 -6.08
N LEU A 209 0.49 -21.85 -6.04
CA LEU A 209 1.53 -21.44 -5.10
C LEU A 209 0.99 -21.20 -3.66
N PHE A 210 -0.19 -21.71 -3.35
CA PHE A 210 -0.92 -21.58 -2.09
C PHE A 210 -1.31 -22.95 -1.51
#